data_AF-A0ABD1QLU6-F1
#
_entry.id   AF-A0ABD1QLU6-F1
#
_cell.length_a   1.000
_cell.length_b   1.000
_cell.length_c   1.000
_cell.angle_alpha   90.00
_cell.angle_beta   90.00
_cell.angle_gamma   90.00
#
_symmetry.space_group_name_H-M   'P 1'
#
loop_
_entity.id
_entity.type
_entity.pdbx_description
1 polymer ?
#
loop_
_entity_poly.entity_id
_entity_poly.type
_entity_poly.pdbx_seq_one_letter_code
_entity_poly.pdbx_strand_id
1 'polypeptide(L)'
;MKINSSKKSHLTDASISTGGPEQLEELEALSNHYALLSNRRKAKLSTEQKTIYDGKLKDVQHVFDLSAELDGNSTESGKGKKVEAETDDSFDELKNLHDSSVRKAAELAAGFASSVAGLAPNDIIQRTAGRLDSLHSEGVHRLSEMCCCAVTQLLMLGKSIISHANRVQDQEIYEETVKIDCPEDSVERVKIIRMQALSMTGNLESVFNSFITGISDVAEAYSAAFKSATADSQVNPPKSIQEKANTFSEQLRADHTAAVGKIQDGLQYLSYVVLSTSIPAA
;
A
#
# COMPACT_ATOMS: atom_id res chain seq x y z
N MET A 1 0.86 2.12 49.09
CA MET A 1 1.99 1.61 48.27
C MET A 1 1.49 1.57 46.82
N LYS A 2 1.77 2.62 46.06
CA LYS A 2 1.36 2.77 44.64
C LYS A 2 2.54 2.35 43.78
N ILE A 3 2.34 1.38 42.89
CA ILE A 3 3.33 1.07 41.84
C ILE A 3 2.62 1.20 40.48
N ASN A 4 2.98 2.30 39.83
CA ASN A 4 2.94 2.68 38.41
C ASN A 4 2.18 1.79 37.41
N SER A 5 0.98 2.27 37.07
CA SER A 5 0.29 2.09 35.78
C SER A 5 0.80 3.12 34.77
N SER A 6 2.05 3.00 34.30
CA SER A 6 2.52 3.82 33.19
C SER A 6 3.66 3.13 32.45
N LYS A 7 3.29 2.21 31.54
CA LYS A 7 4.18 1.69 30.48
C LYS A 7 3.44 0.86 29.41
N LYS A 8 2.17 1.15 29.14
CA LYS A 8 1.35 0.37 28.18
C LYS A 8 0.78 1.17 27.00
N SER A 9 1.32 2.35 26.71
CA SER A 9 0.80 3.24 25.66
C SER A 9 1.86 3.72 24.65
N HIS A 10 2.93 2.96 24.42
CA HIS A 10 3.99 3.36 23.48
C HIS A 10 4.39 2.30 22.45
N LEU A 11 3.55 1.29 22.22
CA LEU A 11 3.82 0.22 21.24
C LEU A 11 2.85 0.17 20.05
N THR A 12 1.99 1.18 19.87
CA THR A 12 1.00 1.21 18.78
C THR A 12 1.38 2.11 17.59
N ASP A 13 2.44 2.92 17.69
CA ASP A 13 2.89 3.80 16.60
C ASP A 13 4.08 3.24 15.79
N ALA A 14 4.60 2.07 16.14
CA ALA A 14 5.86 1.57 15.59
C ALA A 14 5.72 0.68 14.33
N SER A 15 4.51 0.23 13.98
CA SER A 15 4.40 -0.91 13.06
C SER A 15 4.44 -0.59 11.55
N ILE A 16 4.41 0.69 11.14
CA ILE A 16 4.87 1.13 9.79
C ILE A 16 5.62 2.47 9.88
N SER A 17 6.64 2.55 10.74
CA SER A 17 7.42 3.77 10.95
C SER A 17 8.72 3.87 10.13
N THR A 18 9.11 2.88 9.32
CA THR A 18 10.48 2.85 8.78
C THR A 18 10.63 2.88 7.26
N GLY A 19 9.54 2.94 6.48
CA GLY A 19 9.62 2.80 5.02
C GLY A 19 9.31 4.05 4.19
N GLY A 20 8.21 4.77 4.47
CA GLY A 20 7.69 5.80 3.57
C GLY A 20 7.35 7.19 4.13
N PRO A 21 7.82 7.64 5.32
CA PRO A 21 7.51 9.00 5.78
C PRO A 21 8.12 10.05 4.85
N GLU A 22 9.36 9.88 4.41
CA GLU A 22 10.07 10.89 3.61
C GLU A 22 9.41 11.12 2.24
N GLN A 23 9.03 10.06 1.52
CA GLN A 23 8.40 10.19 0.20
C GLN A 23 6.98 10.74 0.32
N LEU A 24 6.24 10.39 1.37
CA LEU A 24 4.90 10.94 1.60
C LEU A 24 4.97 12.43 1.98
N GLU A 25 5.93 12.81 2.82
CA GLU A 25 6.25 14.20 3.15
C GLU A 25 6.68 15.00 1.91
N GLU A 26 7.48 14.40 1.03
CA GLU A 26 7.87 15.02 -0.24
C GLU A 26 6.65 15.21 -1.16
N LEU A 27 5.75 14.23 -1.21
CA LEU A 27 4.53 14.29 -2.00
C LEU A 27 3.55 15.36 -1.44
N GLU A 28 3.48 15.49 -0.11
CA GLU A 28 2.76 16.57 0.56
C GLU A 28 3.38 17.94 0.23
N ALA A 29 4.71 18.08 0.32
CA ALA A 29 5.41 19.32 -0.02
C ALA A 29 5.18 19.71 -1.49
N LEU A 30 5.19 18.73 -2.40
CA LEU A 30 4.88 18.92 -3.81
C LEU A 30 3.44 19.40 -4.00
N SER A 31 2.48 18.74 -3.37
CA SER A 31 1.06 19.13 -3.38
C SER A 31 0.86 20.56 -2.88
N ASN A 32 1.47 20.91 -1.74
CA ASN A 32 1.42 22.25 -1.15
C ASN A 32 1.98 23.33 -2.09
N HIS A 33 3.09 23.02 -2.78
CA HIS A 33 3.65 23.92 -3.79
C HIS A 33 2.65 24.18 -4.92
N TYR A 34 2.04 23.14 -5.47
CA TYR A 34 1.08 23.26 -6.56
C TYR A 34 -0.26 23.85 -6.14
N ALA A 35 -0.71 23.60 -4.91
CA ALA A 35 -1.86 24.27 -4.31
C ALA A 35 -1.63 25.79 -4.24
N LEU A 36 -0.45 26.23 -3.82
CA LEU A 36 -0.10 27.66 -3.80
C LEU A 36 -0.10 28.28 -5.19
N LEU A 37 0.51 27.62 -6.18
CA LEU A 37 0.51 28.10 -7.58
C LEU A 37 -0.92 28.19 -8.14
N SER A 38 -1.72 27.15 -7.90
CA SER A 38 -3.13 27.12 -8.29
C SER A 38 -3.93 28.24 -7.64
N ASN A 39 -3.76 28.49 -6.34
CA ASN A 39 -4.43 29.59 -5.64
C ASN A 39 -4.05 30.97 -6.22
N ARG A 40 -2.77 31.17 -6.57
CA ARG A 40 -2.31 32.40 -7.23
C ARG A 40 -2.95 32.60 -8.60
N ARG A 41 -3.11 31.54 -9.40
CA ARG A 41 -3.82 31.58 -10.69
C ARG A 41 -5.32 31.82 -10.49
N LYS A 42 -5.94 31.09 -9.56
CA LYS A 42 -7.35 31.21 -9.20
C LYS A 42 -7.73 32.62 -8.77
N ALA A 43 -6.85 33.35 -8.07
CA ALA A 43 -7.10 34.73 -7.68
C ALA A 43 -7.37 35.67 -8.88
N LYS A 44 -6.79 35.38 -10.04
CA LYS A 44 -6.93 36.16 -11.29
C LYS A 44 -8.17 35.79 -12.11
N LEU A 45 -8.87 34.72 -11.74
CA LEU A 45 -10.06 34.24 -12.44
C LEU A 45 -11.30 35.06 -12.09
N SER A 46 -12.24 35.13 -13.03
CA SER A 46 -13.59 35.61 -12.78
C SER A 46 -14.34 34.71 -11.79
N THR A 47 -15.43 35.21 -11.20
CA THR A 47 -16.23 34.43 -10.24
C THR A 47 -16.76 33.12 -10.83
N GLU A 48 -17.22 33.14 -12.08
CA GLU A 48 -17.71 31.94 -12.79
C GLU A 48 -16.60 30.91 -13.01
N GLN A 49 -15.42 31.36 -13.44
CA GLN A 49 -14.25 30.51 -13.63
C GLN A 49 -13.74 29.90 -12.30
N LYS A 50 -13.85 30.64 -11.18
CA LYS A 50 -13.52 30.12 -9.84
C LYS A 50 -14.45 28.96 -9.45
N THR A 51 -15.76 29.10 -9.72
CA THR A 51 -16.74 28.03 -9.43
C THR A 51 -16.47 26.78 -10.26
N ILE A 52 -16.15 26.92 -11.56
CA ILE A 52 -15.79 25.79 -12.43
C ILE A 52 -14.51 25.10 -11.92
N TYR A 53 -13.50 25.87 -11.53
CA TYR A 53 -12.27 25.33 -10.95
C TYR A 53 -12.54 24.50 -9.69
N ASP A 54 -13.36 25.03 -8.77
CA ASP A 54 -13.68 24.34 -7.52
C ASP A 54 -14.51 23.07 -7.74
N GLY A 55 -15.38 23.06 -8.76
CA GLY A 55 -16.07 21.86 -9.21
C GLY A 55 -15.07 20.79 -9.68
N LYS A 56 -14.16 21.15 -10.59
CA LYS A 56 -13.14 20.22 -11.11
C LYS A 56 -12.24 19.65 -10.02
N LEU A 57 -11.85 20.46 -9.03
CA LEU A 57 -11.04 19.98 -7.91
C LEU A 57 -11.78 18.90 -7.12
N LYS A 58 -13.07 19.13 -6.82
CA LYS A 58 -13.90 18.15 -6.11
C LYS A 58 -14.09 16.88 -6.91
N ASP A 59 -14.28 16.99 -8.23
CA ASP A 59 -14.39 15.83 -9.11
C ASP A 59 -13.11 15.00 -9.09
N VAL A 60 -11.93 15.63 -9.18
CA VAL A 60 -10.64 14.94 -9.08
C VAL A 60 -10.48 14.25 -7.73
N GLN A 61 -10.76 14.95 -6.63
CA GLN A 61 -10.67 14.40 -5.28
C GLN A 61 -11.61 13.21 -5.07
N HIS A 62 -12.82 13.28 -5.64
CA HIS A 62 -13.78 12.18 -5.64
C HIS A 62 -13.28 10.98 -6.44
N VAL A 63 -12.72 11.20 -7.64
CA VAL A 63 -12.09 10.13 -8.44
C VAL A 63 -10.82 9.60 -7.76
N PHE A 64 -10.21 10.32 -6.82
CA PHE A 64 -9.08 9.83 -6.03
C PHE A 64 -9.47 9.19 -4.71
N ASP A 65 -10.74 9.17 -4.33
CA ASP A 65 -11.22 8.41 -3.17
C ASP A 65 -11.36 6.94 -3.52
N LEU A 66 -10.40 6.11 -3.09
CA LEU A 66 -10.37 4.67 -3.38
C LEU A 66 -11.60 3.93 -2.82
N SER A 67 -12.31 4.50 -1.86
CA SER A 67 -13.53 3.92 -1.27
C SER A 67 -14.79 4.19 -2.09
N ALA A 68 -14.75 5.17 -2.99
CA ALA A 68 -15.92 5.54 -3.80
C ALA A 68 -16.18 4.50 -4.91
N GLU A 69 -17.40 3.96 -4.95
CA GLU A 69 -17.90 3.24 -6.11
C GLU A 69 -18.20 4.28 -7.21
N LEU A 70 -17.42 4.25 -8.29
CA LEU A 70 -17.67 5.09 -9.46
C LEU A 70 -18.74 4.41 -10.33
N ASP A 71 -19.88 5.06 -10.50
CA ASP A 71 -20.97 4.60 -11.38
C ASP A 71 -20.46 4.35 -12.81
N GLY A 72 -20.46 3.08 -13.23
CA GLY A 72 -20.80 2.64 -14.60
C GLY A 72 -19.78 2.76 -15.74
N ASN A 73 -19.45 1.60 -16.32
CA ASN A 73 -18.99 1.32 -17.69
C ASN A 73 -17.59 1.74 -18.15
N SER A 74 -16.68 0.75 -18.17
CA SER A 74 -15.84 0.49 -19.35
C SER A 74 -15.36 -0.97 -19.41
N THR A 75 -16.31 -1.91 -19.49
CA THR A 75 -16.08 -3.15 -20.25
C THR A 75 -16.10 -2.79 -21.75
N GLU A 76 -14.98 -2.27 -22.26
CA GLU A 76 -14.49 -2.41 -23.63
C GLU A 76 -13.33 -1.43 -23.84
N SER A 77 -12.09 -1.93 -23.82
CA SER A 77 -11.04 -1.39 -24.67
C SER A 77 -10.37 -2.57 -25.39
N GLY A 78 -11.18 -3.24 -26.21
CA GLY A 78 -10.71 -4.06 -27.31
C GLY A 78 -10.71 -3.20 -28.57
N LYS A 79 -9.52 -2.93 -29.12
CA LYS A 79 -9.19 -2.23 -30.38
C LYS A 79 -8.78 -0.76 -30.24
N GLY A 80 -7.50 -0.58 -29.94
CA GLY A 80 -6.76 0.64 -30.24
C GLY A 80 -5.27 0.35 -30.08
N LYS A 81 -4.56 0.32 -31.22
CA LYS A 81 -3.10 0.30 -31.43
C LYS A 81 -2.25 -0.20 -30.26
N LYS A 82 -1.61 -1.37 -30.44
CA LYS A 82 -0.50 -1.87 -29.61
C LYS A 82 0.54 -0.75 -29.43
N VAL A 83 0.41 0.03 -28.37
CA VAL A 83 1.49 0.82 -27.81
C VAL A 83 2.32 -0.23 -27.10
N GLU A 84 3.50 -0.49 -27.65
CA GLU A 84 4.50 -1.26 -26.96
C GLU A 84 4.83 -0.45 -25.70
N ALA A 85 4.19 -0.81 -24.60
CA ALA A 85 4.59 -0.37 -23.28
C ALA A 85 6.02 -0.89 -23.12
N GLU A 86 6.99 -0.01 -23.39
CA GLU A 86 8.30 -0.12 -22.78
C GLU A 86 8.03 -0.32 -21.28
N THR A 87 8.34 -1.51 -20.80
CA THR A 87 8.17 -1.92 -19.42
C THR A 87 8.84 -0.89 -18.52
N ASP A 88 8.00 -0.16 -17.79
CA ASP A 88 8.40 0.80 -16.79
C ASP A 88 9.09 0.02 -15.66
N ASP A 89 10.42 0.17 -15.52
CA ASP A 89 11.26 -0.53 -14.53
C ASP A 89 10.69 -0.44 -13.11
N SER A 90 9.95 0.63 -12.78
CA SER A 90 9.31 0.79 -11.47
C SER A 90 8.09 -0.11 -11.26
N PHE A 91 7.28 -0.35 -12.29
CA PHE A 91 6.14 -1.25 -12.19
C PHE A 91 6.59 -2.71 -12.01
N ASP A 92 7.72 -3.06 -12.65
CA ASP A 92 8.36 -4.35 -12.47
C ASP A 92 8.91 -4.53 -11.04
N GLU A 93 9.42 -3.48 -10.39
CA GLU A 93 9.86 -3.54 -8.99
C GLU A 93 8.73 -3.91 -8.03
N LEU A 94 7.57 -3.23 -8.11
CA LEU A 94 6.44 -3.51 -7.22
C LEU A 94 5.86 -4.91 -7.44
N LYS A 95 5.82 -5.36 -8.70
CA LYS A 95 5.38 -6.71 -9.05
C LYS A 95 6.35 -7.77 -8.50
N ASN A 96 7.66 -7.56 -8.68
CA ASN A 96 8.68 -8.45 -8.15
C ASN A 96 8.63 -8.51 -6.61
N LEU A 97 8.41 -7.37 -5.95
CA LEU A 97 8.23 -7.30 -4.51
C LEU A 97 6.97 -8.05 -4.06
N HIS A 98 5.84 -7.86 -4.75
CA HIS A 98 4.61 -8.62 -4.51
C HIS A 98 4.86 -10.13 -4.61
N ASP A 99 5.39 -10.60 -5.74
CA ASP A 99 5.58 -12.03 -6.01
C ASP A 99 6.56 -12.66 -5.03
N SER A 100 7.64 -11.94 -4.69
CA SER A 100 8.59 -12.36 -3.67
C SER A 100 7.97 -12.44 -2.28
N SER A 101 7.12 -11.46 -1.91
CA SER A 101 6.45 -11.41 -0.61
C SER A 101 5.43 -12.54 -0.44
N VAL A 102 4.61 -12.79 -1.46
CA VAL A 102 3.64 -13.90 -1.48
C VAL A 102 4.36 -15.25 -1.37
N ARG A 103 5.41 -15.44 -2.17
CA ARG A 103 6.26 -16.64 -2.09
C ARG A 103 6.87 -16.80 -0.70
N LYS A 104 7.35 -15.72 -0.09
CA LYS A 104 7.98 -15.75 1.23
C LYS A 104 7.01 -16.18 2.32
N ALA A 105 5.77 -15.68 2.29
CA ALA A 105 4.71 -16.13 3.19
C ALA A 105 4.47 -17.64 3.06
N ALA A 106 4.36 -18.13 1.82
CA ALA A 106 4.19 -19.56 1.54
C ALA A 106 5.39 -20.40 2.03
N GLU A 107 6.63 -19.97 1.78
CA GLU A 107 7.85 -20.64 2.26
C GLU A 107 7.90 -20.73 3.79
N LEU A 108 7.44 -19.69 4.49
CA LEU A 108 7.40 -19.68 5.94
C LEU A 108 6.33 -20.63 6.48
N ALA A 109 5.19 -20.79 5.83
CA ALA A 109 4.16 -21.74 6.26
C ALA A 109 4.46 -23.20 5.84
N ALA A 110 5.10 -23.38 4.68
CA ALA A 110 5.31 -24.68 4.06
C ALA A 110 6.11 -25.64 4.96
N GLY A 111 5.69 -26.90 4.98
CA GLY A 111 6.35 -27.97 5.72
C GLY A 111 6.28 -27.84 7.24
N PHE A 112 5.60 -26.81 7.78
CA PHE A 112 5.53 -26.62 9.22
C PHE A 112 4.85 -27.80 9.93
N ALA A 113 3.73 -28.30 9.41
CA ALA A 113 3.02 -29.46 9.96
C ALA A 113 3.93 -30.71 10.06
N SER A 114 4.71 -31.00 9.02
CA SER A 114 5.69 -32.09 9.04
C SER A 114 6.82 -31.84 10.04
N SER A 115 7.24 -30.59 10.22
CA SER A 115 8.32 -30.22 11.14
C SER A 115 7.95 -30.35 12.62
N VAL A 116 6.65 -30.33 12.95
CA VAL A 116 6.14 -30.46 14.33
C VAL A 116 5.55 -31.84 14.63
N ALA A 117 5.38 -32.70 13.62
CA ALA A 117 4.86 -34.04 13.79
C ALA A 117 5.78 -34.89 14.68
N GLY A 118 5.18 -35.61 15.65
CA GLY A 118 5.89 -36.54 16.54
C GLY A 118 6.78 -35.89 17.61
N LEU A 119 6.78 -34.55 17.71
CA LEU A 119 7.52 -33.84 18.76
C LEU A 119 6.81 -33.90 20.12
N ALA A 120 7.57 -33.66 21.19
CA ALA A 120 7.00 -33.48 22.51
C ALA A 120 6.19 -32.17 22.59
N PRO A 121 5.14 -32.07 23.44
CA PRO A 121 4.28 -30.89 23.54
C PRO A 121 5.02 -29.56 23.74
N ASN A 122 6.08 -29.54 24.57
CA ASN A 122 6.87 -28.32 24.81
C ASN A 122 7.63 -27.86 23.55
N ASP A 123 8.18 -28.80 22.78
CA ASP A 123 8.89 -28.50 21.54
C ASP A 123 7.93 -28.00 20.46
N ILE A 124 6.70 -28.55 20.41
CA ILE A 124 5.62 -28.08 19.52
C ILE A 124 5.29 -26.62 19.84
N ILE A 125 5.08 -26.28 21.12
CA ILE A 125 4.79 -24.91 21.56
C ILE A 125 5.92 -23.96 21.14
N GLN A 126 7.18 -24.31 21.45
CA GLN A 126 8.33 -23.45 21.17
C GLN A 126 8.55 -23.26 19.66
N ARG A 127 8.49 -24.33 18.87
CA ARG A 127 8.61 -24.22 17.40
C ARG A 127 7.49 -23.40 16.79
N THR A 128 6.25 -23.57 17.27
CA THR A 128 5.11 -22.79 16.77
C THR A 128 5.27 -21.32 17.11
N ALA A 129 5.63 -20.98 18.34
CA ALA A 129 5.84 -19.60 18.75
C ALA A 129 6.89 -18.91 17.86
N GLY A 130 8.05 -19.55 17.65
CA GLY A 130 9.10 -19.00 16.80
C GLY A 130 8.70 -18.89 15.31
N ARG A 131 7.87 -19.81 14.81
CA ARG A 131 7.35 -19.73 13.45
C ARG A 131 6.37 -18.57 13.28
N LEU A 132 5.46 -18.37 14.24
CA LEU A 132 4.55 -17.24 14.27
C LEU A 132 5.32 -15.91 14.37
N ASP A 133 6.38 -15.84 15.17
CA ASP A 133 7.25 -14.66 15.25
C ASP A 133 7.86 -14.32 13.89
N SER A 134 8.36 -15.33 13.17
CA SER A 134 8.96 -15.16 11.84
C SER A 134 7.94 -14.68 10.80
N LEU A 135 6.73 -15.27 10.79
CA LEU A 135 5.64 -14.87 9.90
C LEU A 135 5.21 -13.42 10.17
N HIS A 136 5.06 -13.06 11.45
CA HIS A 136 4.65 -11.72 11.83
C HIS A 136 5.71 -10.68 11.46
N SER A 137 6.98 -10.87 11.86
CA SER A 137 8.04 -9.90 11.57
C SER A 137 8.27 -9.72 10.07
N GLU A 138 8.24 -10.81 9.30
CA GLU A 138 8.37 -10.74 7.84
C GLU A 138 7.14 -10.06 7.21
N GLY A 139 5.93 -10.37 7.69
CA GLY A 139 4.69 -9.73 7.21
C GLY A 139 4.71 -8.21 7.42
N VAL A 140 5.09 -7.76 8.62
CA VAL A 140 5.26 -6.33 8.93
C VAL A 140 6.29 -5.69 7.98
N HIS A 141 7.43 -6.36 7.79
CA HIS A 141 8.48 -5.89 6.89
C HIS A 141 7.98 -5.74 5.44
N ARG A 142 7.32 -6.76 4.89
CA ARG A 142 6.81 -6.73 3.50
C ARG A 142 5.71 -5.70 3.30
N LEU A 143 4.79 -5.54 4.26
CA LEU A 143 3.76 -4.49 4.17
C LEU A 143 4.38 -3.09 4.19
N SER A 144 5.43 -2.88 4.99
CA SER A 144 6.17 -1.62 5.02
C SER A 144 6.90 -1.34 3.70
N GLU A 145 7.60 -2.34 3.14
CA GLU A 145 8.26 -2.22 1.83
C GLU A 145 7.25 -1.91 0.72
N MET A 146 6.15 -2.65 0.65
CA MET A 146 5.08 -2.44 -0.33
C MET A 146 4.49 -1.02 -0.24
N CYS A 147 4.25 -0.54 0.98
CA CYS A 147 3.77 0.83 1.22
C CYS A 147 4.78 1.87 0.72
N CYS A 148 6.07 1.69 0.99
CA CYS A 148 7.13 2.59 0.53
C CYS A 148 7.21 2.62 -1.00
N CYS A 149 7.24 1.46 -1.65
CA CYS A 149 7.27 1.37 -3.11
C CYS A 149 6.04 2.03 -3.73
N ALA A 150 4.84 1.81 -3.19
CA ALA A 150 3.61 2.43 -3.68
C ALA A 150 3.64 3.96 -3.56
N VAL A 151 4.04 4.52 -2.42
CA VAL A 151 4.16 5.97 -2.23
C VAL A 151 5.24 6.56 -3.15
N THR A 152 6.35 5.86 -3.34
CA THR A 152 7.42 6.27 -4.25
C THR A 152 6.93 6.33 -5.70
N GLN A 153 6.14 5.35 -6.14
CA GLN A 153 5.51 5.37 -7.46
C GLN A 153 4.54 6.54 -7.61
N LEU A 154 3.72 6.84 -6.59
CA LEU A 154 2.85 8.03 -6.62
C LEU A 154 3.67 9.33 -6.72
N LEU A 155 4.80 9.41 -6.03
CA LEU A 155 5.69 10.58 -6.10
C LEU A 155 6.30 10.74 -7.49
N MET A 156 6.80 9.64 -8.08
CA MET A 156 7.36 9.64 -9.44
C MET A 156 6.30 10.03 -10.48
N LEU A 157 5.07 9.55 -10.32
CA LEU A 157 3.95 9.93 -11.14
C LEU A 157 3.65 11.44 -11.02
N GLY A 158 3.63 11.98 -9.80
CA GLY A 158 3.50 13.41 -9.55
C GLY A 158 4.58 14.23 -10.27
N LYS A 159 5.85 13.82 -10.16
CA LYS A 159 6.99 14.45 -10.86
C LYS A 159 6.87 14.35 -12.38
N SER A 160 6.42 13.21 -12.91
CA SER A 160 6.22 13.01 -14.34
C SER A 160 5.14 13.93 -14.92
N ILE A 161 4.00 14.08 -14.22
CA ILE A 161 2.91 14.99 -14.62
C ILE A 161 3.42 16.42 -14.76
N ILE A 162 4.29 16.85 -13.85
CA ILE A 162 4.93 18.16 -13.86
C ILE A 162 5.89 18.30 -15.04
N SER A 163 6.77 17.32 -15.24
CA SER A 163 7.75 17.32 -16.34
C SER A 163 7.07 17.41 -17.70
N HIS A 164 5.99 16.64 -17.91
CA HIS A 164 5.19 16.68 -19.13
C HIS A 164 4.54 18.05 -19.35
N ALA A 165 3.99 18.66 -18.30
CA ALA A 165 3.40 20.00 -18.40
C ALA A 165 4.43 21.10 -18.70
N ASN A 166 5.65 20.99 -18.18
CA ASN A 166 6.72 21.96 -18.37
C ASN A 166 7.41 21.83 -19.74
N ARG A 167 7.45 20.64 -20.34
CA ARG A 167 7.94 20.44 -21.73
C ARG A 167 7.10 21.15 -22.79
N VAL A 168 5.85 21.48 -22.47
CA VAL A 168 4.98 22.32 -23.33
C VAL A 168 5.40 23.80 -23.26
N GLN A 169 6.27 24.19 -22.32
CA GLN A 169 6.68 25.59 -22.09
C GLN A 169 8.17 25.88 -22.26
N ASP A 170 9.12 24.95 -22.10
CA ASP A 170 10.54 25.22 -22.42
C ASP A 170 11.43 23.97 -22.59
N GLN A 171 12.53 24.19 -23.31
CA GLN A 171 13.45 23.22 -23.93
C GLN A 171 14.30 22.38 -22.94
N GLU A 172 14.46 21.10 -23.28
CA GLU A 172 15.37 20.05 -22.78
C GLU A 172 16.20 20.34 -21.50
N ILE A 173 15.80 19.74 -20.37
CA ILE A 173 16.72 19.44 -19.26
C ILE A 173 16.81 17.92 -19.12
N TYR A 174 18.04 17.42 -19.24
CA TYR A 174 18.45 16.02 -19.08
C TYR A 174 18.48 15.68 -17.58
N GLU A 175 17.36 15.23 -17.05
CA GLU A 175 17.34 14.33 -15.90
C GLU A 175 16.65 13.04 -16.35
N GLU A 176 17.27 11.91 -16.02
CA GLU A 176 16.80 10.55 -16.24
C GLU A 176 15.44 10.37 -15.55
N THR A 177 14.41 10.86 -16.21
CA THR A 177 13.04 10.87 -15.75
C THR A 177 12.36 9.72 -16.45
N VAL A 178 11.97 8.72 -15.65
CA VAL A 178 11.14 7.60 -16.07
C VAL A 178 9.98 8.15 -16.90
N LYS A 179 9.95 7.81 -18.19
CA LYS A 179 8.94 8.28 -19.14
C LYS A 179 7.65 7.52 -18.90
N ILE A 180 6.88 7.96 -17.91
CA ILE A 180 5.50 7.51 -17.74
C ILE A 180 4.65 8.27 -18.77
N ASP A 181 4.17 7.58 -19.80
CA ASP A 181 3.38 8.15 -20.91
C ASP A 181 1.99 8.55 -20.37
N CYS A 182 1.85 9.84 -20.06
CA CYS A 182 0.68 10.37 -19.38
C CYS A 182 -0.28 11.02 -20.40
N PRO A 183 -1.60 10.70 -20.39
CA PRO A 183 -2.54 11.26 -21.36
C PRO A 183 -2.64 12.79 -21.26
N GLU A 184 -2.92 13.42 -22.41
CA GLU A 184 -3.16 14.86 -22.51
C GLU A 184 -4.47 15.30 -21.83
N ASP A 185 -5.51 14.44 -21.86
CA ASP A 185 -6.78 14.72 -21.20
C ASP A 185 -6.69 14.55 -19.67
N SER A 186 -7.09 15.60 -18.95
CA SER A 186 -7.06 15.63 -17.49
C SER A 186 -7.98 14.59 -16.84
N VAL A 187 -9.07 14.19 -17.51
CA VAL A 187 -10.02 13.22 -16.95
C VAL A 187 -9.51 11.80 -17.11
N GLU A 188 -9.01 11.43 -18.29
CA GLU A 188 -8.33 10.15 -18.51
C GLU A 188 -7.10 9.99 -17.61
N ARG A 189 -6.31 11.05 -17.43
CA ARG A 189 -5.16 11.06 -16.51
C ARG A 189 -5.55 10.67 -15.08
N VAL A 190 -6.57 11.31 -14.52
CA VAL A 190 -7.04 11.03 -13.15
C VAL A 190 -7.52 9.58 -13.03
N LYS A 191 -8.20 9.04 -14.06
CA LYS A 191 -8.65 7.64 -14.07
C LYS A 191 -7.48 6.64 -14.08
N ILE A 192 -6.45 6.90 -14.89
CA ILE A 192 -5.26 6.02 -14.94
C ILE A 192 -4.52 6.03 -13.61
N ILE A 193 -4.29 7.22 -13.03
CA ILE A 193 -3.65 7.36 -11.72
C ILE A 193 -4.43 6.59 -10.64
N ARG A 194 -5.78 6.72 -10.62
CA ARG A 194 -6.64 5.95 -9.72
C ARG A 194 -6.47 4.44 -9.93
N MET A 195 -6.49 3.98 -11.19
CA MET A 195 -6.36 2.56 -11.51
C MET A 195 -5.03 1.98 -11.05
N GLN A 196 -3.94 2.75 -11.19
CA GLN A 196 -2.63 2.36 -10.68
C GLN A 196 -2.62 2.27 -9.15
N ALA A 197 -3.21 3.24 -8.45
CA ALA A 197 -3.34 3.20 -6.99
C ALA A 197 -4.19 2.01 -6.51
N LEU A 198 -5.29 1.69 -7.20
CA LEU A 198 -6.10 0.49 -6.92
C LEU A 198 -5.29 -0.80 -7.11
N SER A 199 -4.45 -0.86 -8.14
CA SER A 199 -3.55 -2.01 -8.35
C SER A 199 -2.52 -2.13 -7.21
N MET A 200 -1.98 -1.01 -6.73
CA MET A 200 -1.04 -1.02 -5.59
C MET A 200 -1.71 -1.53 -4.31
N THR A 201 -2.92 -1.05 -3.99
CA THR A 201 -3.67 -1.53 -2.82
C THR A 201 -4.08 -2.99 -2.96
N GLY A 202 -4.42 -3.45 -4.16
CA GLY A 202 -4.71 -4.86 -4.43
C GLY A 202 -3.49 -5.78 -4.22
N ASN A 203 -2.31 -5.34 -4.65
CA ASN A 203 -1.06 -6.08 -4.39
C ASN A 203 -0.76 -6.14 -2.89
N LEU A 204 -0.94 -5.02 -2.17
CA LEU A 204 -0.75 -4.97 -0.72
C LEU A 204 -1.73 -5.91 0.02
N GLU A 205 -2.99 -5.95 -0.41
CA GLU A 205 -4.01 -6.84 0.14
C GLU A 205 -3.67 -8.32 -0.10
N SER A 206 -3.21 -8.67 -1.30
CA SER A 206 -2.76 -10.02 -1.64
C SER A 206 -1.60 -10.48 -0.74
N VAL A 207 -0.60 -9.62 -0.52
CA VAL A 207 0.52 -9.89 0.40
C VAL A 207 0.02 -10.08 1.83
N PHE A 208 -0.81 -9.15 2.32
CA PHE A 208 -1.43 -9.25 3.65
C PHE A 208 -2.16 -10.59 3.83
N ASN A 209 -3.05 -10.95 2.90
CA ASN A 209 -3.82 -12.19 2.97
C ASN A 209 -2.95 -13.44 2.95
N SER A 210 -1.82 -13.41 2.23
CA SER A 210 -0.85 -14.50 2.20
C SER A 210 -0.23 -14.75 3.58
N PHE A 211 0.16 -13.68 4.29
CA PHE A 211 0.68 -13.81 5.65
C PHE A 211 -0.38 -14.23 6.68
N ILE A 212 -1.62 -13.72 6.56
CA ILE A 212 -2.75 -14.17 7.40
C ILE A 212 -3.04 -15.66 7.20
N THR A 213 -2.98 -16.13 5.95
CA THR A 213 -3.14 -17.55 5.63
C THR A 213 -2.01 -18.36 6.26
N GLY A 214 -0.75 -17.94 6.11
CA GLY A 214 0.39 -18.64 6.71
C GLY A 214 0.33 -18.71 8.25
N ILE A 215 -0.12 -17.65 8.92
CA ILE A 215 -0.36 -17.65 10.37
C ILE A 215 -1.46 -18.66 10.74
N SER A 216 -2.55 -18.69 9.97
CA SER A 216 -3.68 -19.60 10.20
C SER A 216 -3.26 -21.06 10.02
N ASP A 217 -2.52 -21.37 8.95
CA ASP A 217 -2.01 -22.72 8.66
C ASP A 217 -1.07 -23.21 9.78
N VAL A 218 -0.20 -22.34 10.29
CA VAL A 218 0.70 -22.66 11.40
C VAL A 218 -0.07 -22.92 12.70
N ALA A 219 -1.11 -22.12 12.98
CA ALA A 219 -1.96 -22.30 14.16
C ALA A 219 -2.79 -23.59 14.09
N GLU A 220 -3.28 -23.95 12.91
CA GLU A 220 -4.01 -25.20 12.67
C GLU A 220 -3.09 -26.41 12.83
N ALA A 221 -1.90 -26.37 12.20
CA ALA A 221 -0.88 -27.41 12.31
C ALA A 221 -0.45 -27.64 13.76
N TYR A 222 -0.29 -26.56 14.54
CA TYR A 222 -0.05 -26.64 15.99
C TYR A 222 -1.18 -27.38 16.71
N SER A 223 -2.42 -26.99 16.46
CA SER A 223 -3.59 -27.60 17.12
C SER A 223 -3.70 -29.10 16.82
N ALA A 224 -3.41 -29.50 15.58
CA ALA A 224 -3.39 -30.90 15.17
C ALA A 224 -2.24 -31.68 15.82
N ALA A 225 -1.01 -31.16 15.73
CA ALA A 225 0.18 -31.81 16.29
C ALA A 225 0.10 -31.94 17.82
N PHE A 226 -0.37 -30.91 18.50
CA PHE A 226 -0.49 -30.92 19.96
C PHE A 226 -1.50 -31.96 20.44
N LYS A 227 -2.70 -32.02 19.82
CA LYS A 227 -3.70 -33.05 20.12
C LYS A 227 -3.16 -34.46 19.89
N SER A 228 -2.39 -34.67 18.82
CA SER A 228 -1.76 -35.96 18.55
C SER A 228 -0.72 -36.32 19.62
N ALA A 229 0.06 -35.35 20.10
CA ALA A 229 1.10 -35.56 21.11
C ALA A 229 0.54 -35.77 22.53
N THR A 230 -0.69 -35.34 22.80
CA THR A 230 -1.35 -35.46 24.12
C THR A 230 -2.52 -36.43 24.14
N ALA A 231 -2.67 -37.27 23.11
CA ALA A 231 -3.78 -38.22 22.97
C ALA A 231 -3.99 -39.10 24.22
N ASP A 232 -2.91 -39.50 24.89
CA ASP A 232 -2.95 -40.36 26.08
C ASP A 232 -3.24 -39.60 27.39
N SER A 233 -3.12 -38.27 27.41
CA SER A 233 -3.24 -37.43 28.61
C SER A 233 -4.43 -36.48 28.61
N GLN A 234 -5.20 -36.41 27.51
CA GLN A 234 -6.37 -35.52 27.33
C GLN A 234 -6.09 -34.04 27.70
N VAL A 235 -4.84 -33.60 27.50
CA VAL A 235 -4.43 -32.21 27.74
C VAL A 235 -4.77 -31.36 26.52
N ASN A 236 -5.52 -30.28 26.75
CA ASN A 236 -5.86 -29.32 25.70
C ASN A 236 -4.65 -28.46 25.30
N PRO A 237 -4.56 -28.03 24.02
CA PRO A 237 -3.53 -27.08 23.58
C PRO A 237 -3.55 -25.79 24.40
N PRO A 238 -2.38 -25.28 24.84
CA PRO A 238 -2.27 -23.96 25.45
C PRO A 238 -2.92 -22.88 24.59
N LYS A 239 -3.81 -22.09 25.20
CA LYS A 239 -4.49 -20.95 24.55
C LYS A 239 -3.52 -19.86 24.11
N SER A 240 -2.38 -19.74 24.78
CA SER A 240 -1.37 -18.70 24.52
C SER A 240 -0.87 -18.68 23.07
N ILE A 241 -0.77 -19.83 22.40
CA ILE A 241 -0.35 -19.91 21.00
C ILE A 241 -1.44 -19.41 20.05
N GLN A 242 -2.70 -19.78 20.29
CA GLN A 242 -3.83 -19.28 19.50
C GLN A 242 -4.03 -17.77 19.70
N GLU A 243 -3.91 -17.31 20.95
CA GLU A 243 -3.97 -15.87 21.28
C GLU A 243 -2.86 -15.11 20.56
N LYS A 244 -1.62 -15.63 20.54
CA LYS A 244 -0.50 -15.05 19.79
C LYS A 244 -0.79 -14.95 18.29
N ALA A 245 -1.29 -16.02 17.66
CA ALA A 245 -1.67 -16.02 16.25
C ALA A 245 -2.76 -14.98 15.93
N ASN A 246 -3.76 -14.86 16.80
CA ASN A 246 -4.82 -13.86 16.68
C ASN A 246 -4.27 -12.43 16.81
N THR A 247 -3.44 -12.16 17.83
CA THR A 247 -2.80 -10.85 18.04
C THR A 247 -1.95 -10.45 16.83
N PHE A 248 -1.14 -11.36 16.28
CA PHE A 248 -0.33 -11.08 15.11
C PHE A 248 -1.17 -10.82 13.85
N SER A 249 -2.28 -11.54 13.70
CA SER A 249 -3.23 -11.30 12.60
C SER A 249 -3.91 -9.93 12.70
N GLU A 250 -4.25 -9.49 13.92
CA GLU A 250 -4.81 -8.16 14.18
C GLU A 250 -3.78 -7.05 13.93
N GLN A 251 -2.54 -7.25 14.35
CA GLN A 251 -1.43 -6.31 14.12
C GLN A 251 -1.17 -6.12 12.62
N LEU A 252 -1.03 -7.21 11.86
CA LEU A 252 -0.87 -7.13 10.40
C LEU A 252 -2.06 -6.44 9.71
N ARG A 253 -3.28 -6.60 10.23
CA ARG A 253 -4.46 -5.91 9.69
C ARG A 253 -4.41 -4.40 9.95
N ALA A 254 -3.97 -4.00 11.14
CA ALA A 254 -3.74 -2.59 11.47
C ALA A 254 -2.67 -1.98 10.54
N ASP A 255 -1.57 -2.71 10.31
CA ASP A 255 -0.51 -2.30 9.39
C ASP A 255 -1.02 -2.18 7.96
N HIS A 256 -1.68 -3.20 7.43
CA HIS A 256 -2.33 -3.14 6.12
C HIS A 256 -3.24 -1.90 5.98
N THR A 257 -4.07 -1.63 6.98
CA THR A 257 -4.99 -0.48 6.98
C THR A 257 -4.24 0.85 6.97
N ALA A 258 -3.18 0.97 7.77
CA ALA A 258 -2.34 2.17 7.80
C ALA A 258 -1.59 2.39 6.47
N ALA A 259 -1.10 1.32 5.83
CA ALA A 259 -0.46 1.39 4.53
C ALA A 259 -1.44 1.82 3.41
N VAL A 260 -2.65 1.26 3.38
CA VAL A 260 -3.71 1.72 2.46
C VAL A 260 -4.05 3.19 2.70
N GLY A 261 -4.14 3.61 3.95
CA GLY A 261 -4.34 5.02 4.32
C GLY A 261 -3.27 5.95 3.75
N LYS A 262 -1.99 5.58 3.86
CA LYS A 262 -0.88 6.37 3.29
C LYS A 262 -0.93 6.45 1.76
N ILE A 263 -1.32 5.36 1.08
CA ILE A 263 -1.52 5.37 -0.38
C ILE A 263 -2.67 6.31 -0.74
N GLN A 264 -3.77 6.27 0.02
CA GLN A 264 -4.91 7.16 -0.15
C GLN A 264 -4.52 8.63 0.05
N ASP A 265 -3.75 8.95 1.10
CA ASP A 265 -3.26 10.31 1.36
C ASP A 265 -2.35 10.79 0.22
N GLY A 266 -1.40 9.97 -0.20
CA GLY A 266 -0.52 10.25 -1.33
C GLY A 266 -1.30 10.52 -2.62
N LEU A 267 -2.35 9.73 -2.88
CA LEU A 267 -3.22 9.93 -4.03
C LEU A 267 -3.98 11.26 -3.94
N GLN A 268 -4.49 11.63 -2.76
CA GLN A 268 -5.19 12.91 -2.56
C GLN A 268 -4.26 14.11 -2.80
N TYR A 269 -3.01 14.04 -2.36
CA TYR A 269 -2.00 15.06 -2.62
C TYR A 269 -1.75 15.31 -4.11
N LEU A 270 -1.89 14.28 -4.97
CA LEU A 270 -1.76 14.46 -6.42
C LEU A 270 -2.88 15.30 -7.04
N SER A 271 -4.00 15.54 -6.35
CA SER A 271 -5.14 16.32 -6.87
C SER A 271 -4.72 17.71 -7.36
N TYR A 272 -3.91 18.41 -6.55
CA TYR A 272 -3.44 19.75 -6.90
C TYR A 272 -2.38 19.74 -8.00
N VAL A 273 -1.57 18.68 -8.09
CA VAL A 273 -0.58 18.51 -9.15
C VAL A 273 -1.27 18.34 -10.50
N VAL A 274 -2.28 17.47 -10.57
CA VAL A 274 -3.06 17.23 -11.79
C VAL A 274 -3.85 18.48 -12.19
N LEU A 275 -4.51 19.14 -11.26
CA LEU A 275 -5.33 20.31 -11.58
C LEU A 275 -4.49 21.50 -12.04
N SER A 276 -3.33 21.73 -11.41
CA SER A 276 -2.44 22.84 -11.77
C SER A 276 -1.83 22.71 -13.15
N THR A 277 -1.66 21.50 -13.65
CA THR A 277 -1.11 21.22 -14.99
C THR A 277 -2.20 21.22 -16.08
N SER A 278 -3.47 21.19 -15.70
CA SER A 278 -4.63 21.16 -16.62
C SER A 278 -5.18 22.56 -16.95
N ILE A 279 -4.59 23.61 -16.37
CA ILE A 279 -5.02 25.00 -16.58
C ILE A 279 -3.99 25.71 -17.44
N PRO A 280 -4.38 26.25 -18.62
CA PRO A 280 -3.47 27.00 -19.46
C PRO A 280 -2.80 28.14 -18.68
N ALA A 281 -1.50 28.36 -18.90
CA ALA A 281 -0.86 29.58 -18.46
C ALA A 281 -1.52 30.77 -19.19
N ALA A 282 -1.98 31.75 -18.42
CA ALA A 282 -2.55 32.99 -18.95
C ALA A 282 -1.46 33.89 -19.55
#